data_AF-A0A6A2ZD45-F1
#
_entry.id   AF-A0A6A2ZD45-F1
#
_cell.length_a   1.000
_cell.length_b   1.000
_cell.length_c   1.000
_cell.angle_alpha   90.00
_cell.angle_beta   90.00
_cell.angle_gamma   90.00
#
_symmetry.space_group_name_H-M   'P 1'
#
loop_
_entity.id
_entity.type
_entity.pdbx_description
1 polymer ?
#
loop_
_entity_poly.entity_id
_entity_poly.type
_entity_poly.pdbx_seq_one_letter_code
_entity_poly.pdbx_strand_id
1 'polypeptide(L)' 'MFDIISGNTSKSWERLDASGVLSHSFELEAKKQGMFNGAPAVITYRVPTKASLQEAYSTPILSLDILAERPPEKQFE' A
#
# COMPACT_ATOMS: atom_id res chain seq x y z
N MET A 1 5.39 -1.03 11.81
CA MET A 1 3.93 -1.19 11.95
C MET A 1 3.48 -2.47 11.27
N PHE A 2 3.94 -2.68 10.03
CA PHE A 2 3.84 -3.95 9.32
C PHE A 2 5.21 -4.49 8.93
N ASP A 3 5.33 -5.80 8.82
CA ASP A 3 6.46 -6.49 8.17
C ASP A 3 5.98 -7.18 6.89
N ILE A 4 6.86 -7.27 5.90
CA ILE A 4 6.61 -8.03 4.68
C ILE A 4 6.99 -9.48 4.95
N ILE A 5 6.01 -10.37 4.91
CA ILE A 5 6.22 -11.80 5.19
C ILE A 5 6.28 -12.65 3.92
N SER A 6 5.74 -12.15 2.81
CA SER A 6 5.72 -12.85 1.53
C SER A 6 5.52 -11.88 0.35
N GLY A 7 5.88 -12.34 -0.84
CA GLY A 7 5.66 -11.64 -2.11
C GLY A 7 6.84 -10.81 -2.60
N ASN A 8 6.60 -10.05 -3.67
CA ASN A 8 7.63 -9.29 -4.37
C ASN A 8 7.56 -7.82 -3.95
N THR A 9 8.71 -7.29 -3.53
CA THR A 9 8.97 -5.84 -3.55
C THR A 9 10.08 -5.59 -4.55
N SER A 10 9.73 -5.05 -5.71
CA SER A 10 10.72 -4.78 -6.74
C SER A 10 11.15 -3.31 -6.72
N LYS A 11 12.42 -3.09 -7.08
CA LYS A 11 12.99 -1.76 -7.39
C LYS A 11 12.91 -1.43 -8.88
N SER A 12 12.15 -2.19 -9.67
CA SER A 12 12.07 -2.08 -11.15
C SER A 12 11.44 -0.76 -11.63
N TRP A 13 11.10 0.14 -10.72
CA TRP A 13 10.66 1.52 -10.95
C TRP A 13 11.65 2.38 -11.76
N GLU A 14 12.90 1.93 -11.94
CA GLU A 14 13.92 2.69 -12.69
C GLU A 14 13.55 2.91 -14.16
N ARG A 15 12.85 1.96 -14.79
CA ARG A 15 12.40 2.10 -16.17
C ARG A 15 11.20 1.21 -16.47
N LEU A 16 10.10 1.83 -16.89
CA LEU A 16 8.93 1.17 -17.46
C LEU A 16 8.76 1.68 -18.88
N ASP A 17 8.90 0.81 -19.87
CA ASP A 17 8.69 1.19 -21.27
C ASP A 17 7.20 1.48 -21.55
N ALA A 18 6.91 2.26 -22.60
CA ALA A 18 5.53 2.56 -22.99
C ALA A 18 4.74 1.25 -23.20
N SER A 19 3.58 1.14 -22.53
CA SER A 19 2.72 -0.07 -22.41
C SER A 19 3.16 -1.16 -21.42
N GLY A 20 4.25 -0.97 -20.68
CA GLY A 20 4.63 -1.87 -19.58
C GLY A 20 3.62 -1.80 -18.43
N VAL A 21 3.19 -2.96 -17.93
CA VAL A 21 2.41 -3.07 -16.70
C VAL A 21 3.30 -3.71 -15.65
N LEU A 22 3.48 -3.02 -14.51
CA LEU A 22 4.18 -3.53 -13.36
C LEU A 22 3.16 -3.79 -12.25
N SER A 23 3.14 -5.01 -11.73
CA SER A 23 2.26 -5.41 -10.63
C SER A 23 3.09 -5.96 -9.48
N HIS A 24 2.76 -5.53 -8.26
CA HIS A 24 3.37 -6.01 -7.03
C HIS A 24 2.28 -6.59 -6.14
N SER A 25 2.56 -7.78 -5.61
CA SER A 25 1.73 -8.44 -4.61
C SER A 25 2.64 -8.89 -3.48
N PHE A 26 2.32 -8.44 -2.27
CA PHE A 26 3.02 -8.80 -1.05
C PHE A 26 2.05 -8.90 0.12
N GLU A 27 2.39 -9.75 1.08
CA GLU A 27 1.63 -9.98 2.29
C GLU A 27 2.28 -9.25 3.45
N LEU A 28 1.45 -8.57 4.24
CA LEU A 28 1.86 -7.79 5.38
C LEU A 28 1.36 -8.43 6.68
N GLU A 29 2.27 -8.58 7.64
CA GLU A 29 1.92 -8.93 9.02
C GLU A 29 1.91 -7.67 9.88
N ALA A 30 0.84 -7.46 10.65
CA ALA A 30 0.74 -6.34 11.58
C ALA A 30 1.42 -6.64 12.92
N LYS A 31 2.30 -5.76 13.38
CA LYS A 31 3.02 -5.91 14.66
C LYS A 31 2.19 -5.54 15.88
N LYS A 32 1.08 -4.84 15.70
CA LYS A 32 0.20 -4.33 16.76
C LYS A 32 -1.25 -4.38 16.28
N GLN A 33 -2.16 -4.56 17.21
CA GLN A 33 -3.59 -4.38 16.95
C GLN A 33 -3.94 -2.89 16.98
N GLY A 34 -4.96 -2.52 16.21
CA GLY A 34 -5.43 -1.14 16.14
C GLY A 34 -6.18 -0.81 14.86
N MET A 35 -6.65 0.43 14.77
CA MET A 35 -7.25 0.97 13.56
C MET A 35 -6.15 1.43 12.59
N PHE A 36 -6.25 1.00 11.34
CA PHE A 36 -5.25 1.28 10.31
C PHE A 36 -5.81 2.18 9.22
N ASN A 37 -5.19 3.33 8.98
CA ASN A 37 -5.48 4.19 7.84
C ASN A 37 -4.17 4.54 7.13
N GLY A 38 -4.25 4.71 5.80
CA GLY A 38 -3.07 4.93 4.97
C GLY A 38 -3.24 6.16 4.09
N ALA A 39 -2.30 7.11 4.19
CA ALA A 39 -2.19 8.18 3.22
C ALA A 39 -1.86 7.61 1.83
N PRO A 40 -2.21 8.32 0.73
CA PRO A 40 -1.81 7.94 -0.61
C PRO A 40 -0.30 7.70 -0.71
N ALA A 41 0.10 6.59 -1.31
CA ALA A 41 1.48 6.42 -1.74
C ALA A 41 1.73 7.35 -2.94
N VAL A 42 2.88 8.03 -2.94
CA VAL A 42 3.28 8.94 -4.01
C VAL A 42 4.43 8.31 -4.79
N ILE A 43 4.29 8.23 -6.10
CA ILE A 43 5.38 7.86 -7.00
C ILE A 43 5.74 9.04 -7.89
N THR A 44 7.03 9.20 -8.16
CA THR A 44 7.53 10.20 -9.11
C THR A 44 8.01 9.51 -10.38
N TYR A 45 7.62 10.00 -11.56
CA TYR A 45 8.02 9.42 -12.84
C TYR A 45 8.40 10.49 -13.87
N ARG A 46 9.22 10.09 -14.84
CA ARG A 46 9.61 10.93 -15.98
C ARG A 46 8.66 10.71 -17.14
N VAL A 47 8.18 11.80 -17.73
CA VAL A 47 7.47 11.78 -19.01
C VAL A 47 8.35 12.49 -20.04
N PRO A 48 8.71 11.85 -21.17
CA PRO A 48 9.65 12.42 -22.15
C PRO A 48 9.30 13.84 -22.64
N THR A 49 8.02 14.19 -22.64
CA THR A 49 7.51 15.47 -23.12
C THR A 49 7.43 16.55 -22.03
N LYS A 50 7.81 16.25 -20.78
CA LYS A 50 7.75 17.18 -19.64
C LYS A 50 9.14 17.35 -19.02
N ALA A 51 9.54 18.60 -18.79
CA ALA A 51 10.83 18.91 -18.18
C ALA A 51 10.91 18.54 -16.69
N SER A 52 9.77 18.58 -15.99
CA SER A 52 9.66 18.26 -14.55
C SER A 52 9.14 16.84 -14.33
N LEU A 53 9.59 16.20 -13.24
CA LEU A 53 9.03 14.94 -12.76
C LEU A 53 7.53 15.09 -12.50
N GLN A 54 6.76 14.07 -12.84
CA GLN A 54 5.34 13.99 -12.57
C GLN A 54 5.11 13.12 -11.34
N GLU A 55 4.04 13.41 -10.60
CA GLU A 55 3.63 12.63 -9.44
C GLU A 55 2.34 11.88 -9.74
N ALA A 56 2.25 10.64 -9.26
CA ALA A 56 1.00 9.90 -9.22
C ALA A 56 0.74 9.45 -7.79
N TYR A 57 -0.53 9.52 -7.40
CA TYR A 57 -1.00 9.21 -6.06
C TYR A 57 -1.84 7.93 -6.12
N SER A 58 -1.59 7.01 -5.20
CA SER A 58 -2.46 5.85 -5.02
C SER A 58 -3.77 6.25 -4.35
N THR A 59 -4.78 5.39 -4.43
CA THR A 59 -5.99 5.55 -3.60
C THR A 59 -5.60 5.44 -2.11
N PRO A 60 -6.05 6.36 -1.25
CA PRO A 60 -5.83 6.25 0.19
C PRO A 60 -6.57 5.04 0.76
N ILE A 61 -6.00 4.43 1.80
CA ILE A 61 -6.65 3.33 2.53
C ILE A 61 -7.54 3.96 3.61
N LEU A 62 -8.85 3.79 3.45
CA LEU A 62 -9.85 4.15 4.47
C LEU A 62 -9.57 3.38 5.77
N SER A 63 -10.00 3.93 6.91
CA SER A 63 -9.81 3.29 8.21
C SER A 63 -10.33 1.85 8.22
N LEU A 64 -9.41 0.90 8.38
CA LEU A 64 -9.69 -0.52 8.48
C LEU A 64 -9.74 -0.94 9.95
N ASP A 65 -10.87 -1.49 10.35
CA ASP A 65 -11.15 -2.02 11.70
C ASP A 65 -10.86 -3.53 11.82
N ILE A 66 -10.25 -4.11 10.78
CA ILE A 66 -10.02 -5.57 10.67
C ILE A 66 -9.06 -6.14 11.72
N LEU A 67 -8.18 -5.30 12.24
CA LEU A 67 -7.15 -5.65 13.24
C LEU A 67 -7.36 -4.89 14.54
N ALA A 68 -8.47 -4.19 14.70
CA ALA A 68 -8.78 -3.50 15.92
C ALA A 68 -9.19 -4.48 17.01
N GLU A 69 -8.89 -4.10 18.25
CA GLU A 69 -9.26 -4.86 19.43
C GLU A 69 -10.77 -4.76 19.63
N ARG A 70 -11.50 -5.82 19.29
CA ARG A 70 -12.95 -5.87 19.54
C ARG A 70 -13.19 -6.36 20.96
N PRO A 71 -14.03 -5.68 21.75
CA PRO A 71 -14.45 -6.22 23.03
C PRO A 71 -15.15 -7.57 22.82
N PRO A 72 -14.99 -8.53 23.74
CA PRO A 72 -15.66 -9.82 23.62
C PRO A 72 -17.17 -9.59 23.51
N GLU A 73 -17.76 -10.05 22.41
CA GLU A 73 -19.22 -10.05 22.27
C GLU A 73 -19.78 -10.90 23.42
N LYS A 74 -20.67 -10.31 24.23
CA LYS A 74 -21.45 -11.08 25.19
C LYS A 74 -22.18 -12.16 24.40
N GLN A 75 -21.79 -13.41 24.57
CA GLN A 75 -22.64 -14.52 24.19
C GLN A 75 -23.94 -14.29 24.97
N PHE A 76 -25.04 -14.06 24.24
CA PHE A 76 -26.35 -13.94 24.87
C PHE A 76 -26.63 -15.27 25.57
N GLU A 77 -26.96 -15.17 26.86
CA GLU A 77 -27.36 -16.29 27.73
C GLU A 77 -28.62 -16.99 27.22
#